data_AF-A0AAU0WQ22-F1
#
_entry.id   AF-A0AAU0WQ22-F1
#
_cell.length_a   1.000
_cell.length_b   1.000
_cell.length_c   1.000
_cell.angle_alpha   90.00
_cell.angle_beta   90.00
_cell.angle_gamma   90.00
#
_symmetry.space_group_name_H-M   'P 1'
#
loop_
_entity.id
_entity.type
_entity.pdbx_description
1 polymer ?
#
loop_
_entity_poly.entity_id
_entity_poly.type
_entity_poly.pdbx_seq_one_letter_code
_entity_poly.pdbx_strand_id
1 'polypeptide(L)'
;MTTRSELRPPEDHPEPAAAFMRPERLATLAPSRLSASRSLMHLMTRERWTVDLVRFDIDERARGEAVYRVRTPGAVFDFMVFSFEPKLEGRTGRIIGTDWDMMGALVEGETTDEDLRATREEMPKLYAGRATPGSLVWCRSNRSLRLFDHVIEHLAAGRQPRVAELWPVGYLMRNTGLDGNGTFGTRSYGALEADHPLRLPYHAQMLAAYLMREFSVDLVEHLARCRDPRAARLDPELRRFLGLGNGSALGLVFFANNHPVLLDRWLTLRRTAVAEARRIPVVPGSAEADRAAELLARAVDFHDQDPLTYHDFTASSVVADGLRVLVERLAGAGPDAVFGDLLGGLPDDLVCQEAVEVFDAVLLELRPEHTDALLRHQPADETLRHRPQETVTELRDLLTREYAWALAHDLDDPDQRHFRWYKSRDAEEPRRGPVEEVPGGFEWALDLPGAIQRLAAALDAVPGDTLVGEFLAEHPEERWTVTRAQGLAGRHHHSPHMNMLAKDFVPVHVVRLMNAAFHGLDKTVDAFGRSVLGLLFHGAPTRVDLAEGRAFDWIYPRRPEERD
;
A
#
# COMPACT_ATOMS: atom_id res chain seq x y z
N MET A 1 -1.14 31.80 -4.76
CA MET A 1 -2.38 31.67 -3.96
C MET A 1 -3.47 31.15 -4.87
N THR A 2 -3.38 29.89 -5.27
CA THR A 2 -4.45 29.18 -5.95
C THR A 2 -5.37 28.64 -4.85
N THR A 3 -6.64 29.01 -4.91
CA THR A 3 -7.71 28.49 -4.07
C THR A 3 -7.63 26.96 -4.09
N ARG A 4 -7.17 26.36 -2.99
CA ARG A 4 -7.28 24.92 -2.76
C ARG A 4 -8.78 24.62 -2.81
N SER A 5 -9.25 24.03 -3.91
CA SER A 5 -10.53 23.35 -3.92
C SER A 5 -10.46 22.31 -2.81
N GLU A 6 -11.07 22.62 -1.67
CA GLU A 6 -11.24 21.66 -0.61
C GLU A 6 -12.20 20.62 -1.17
N LEU A 7 -11.66 19.48 -1.59
CA LEU A 7 -12.43 18.25 -1.70
C LEU A 7 -13.13 18.05 -0.36
N ARG A 8 -14.43 18.37 -0.34
CA ARG A 8 -15.30 18.05 0.77
C ARG A 8 -15.85 16.65 0.48
N PRO A 9 -15.80 15.72 1.43
CA PRO A 9 -16.50 14.46 1.26
C PRO A 9 -17.98 14.76 0.96
N PRO A 10 -18.63 14.00 0.07
CA PRO A 10 -20.08 14.13 -0.09
C PRO A 10 -20.75 13.90 1.26
N GLU A 11 -21.56 14.87 1.72
CA GLU A 11 -22.31 14.80 2.98
C GLU A 11 -23.29 13.59 3.00
N ASP A 12 -23.59 13.03 1.83
CA ASP A 12 -24.53 11.93 1.60
C ASP A 12 -23.89 10.53 1.47
N HIS A 13 -22.67 10.28 1.99
CA HIS A 13 -22.18 8.89 2.00
C HIS A 13 -23.00 8.07 3.02
N PRO A 14 -23.58 6.92 2.65
CA PRO A 14 -24.51 6.17 3.51
C PRO A 14 -23.90 5.59 4.81
N GLU A 15 -22.58 5.70 4.99
CA GLU A 15 -21.87 5.14 6.14
C GLU A 15 -21.22 6.28 6.94
N PRO A 16 -21.56 6.49 8.23
CA PRO A 16 -20.95 7.53 9.05
C PRO A 16 -19.43 7.39 9.14
N ALA A 17 -18.70 8.50 9.17
CA ALA A 17 -17.23 8.50 9.28
C ALA A 17 -16.73 7.69 10.49
N ALA A 18 -17.44 7.76 11.63
CA ALA A 18 -17.06 7.02 12.83
C ALA A 18 -17.11 5.50 12.67
N ALA A 19 -18.05 4.97 11.89
CA ALA A 19 -18.13 3.54 11.59
C ALA A 19 -17.04 3.14 10.57
N PHE A 20 -16.87 3.95 9.53
CA PHE A 20 -15.87 3.73 8.48
C PHE A 20 -14.43 3.71 9.01
N MET A 21 -14.11 4.58 9.98
CA MET A 21 -12.75 4.71 10.52
C MET A 21 -12.38 3.63 11.55
N ARG A 22 -13.24 2.65 11.81
CA ARG A 22 -12.88 1.48 12.64
C ARG A 22 -11.83 0.63 11.91
N PRO A 23 -10.76 0.16 12.58
CA PRO A 23 -9.70 -0.62 11.93
C PRO A 23 -10.22 -1.80 11.12
N GLU A 24 -11.15 -2.58 11.66
CA GLU A 24 -11.75 -3.77 11.04
C GLU A 24 -12.39 -3.41 9.70
N ARG A 25 -13.11 -2.27 9.67
CA ARG A 25 -13.80 -1.75 8.50
C ARG A 25 -12.83 -1.20 7.45
N LEU A 26 -11.77 -0.52 7.89
CA LEU A 26 -10.69 -0.05 7.01
C LEU A 26 -9.90 -1.21 6.39
N ALA A 27 -9.78 -2.34 7.10
CA ALA A 27 -9.06 -3.52 6.63
C ALA A 27 -9.76 -4.22 5.45
N THR A 28 -11.05 -3.97 5.24
CA THR A 28 -11.81 -4.58 4.13
C THR A 28 -11.60 -3.86 2.79
N LEU A 29 -10.98 -2.68 2.79
CA LEU A 29 -10.79 -1.90 1.56
C LEU A 29 -9.89 -2.66 0.57
N ALA A 30 -10.43 -2.95 -0.61
CA ALA A 30 -9.74 -3.67 -1.68
C ALA A 30 -8.78 -2.75 -2.46
N PRO A 31 -7.76 -3.33 -3.13
CA PRO A 31 -6.99 -2.63 -4.16
C PRO A 31 -7.92 -2.05 -5.21
N SER A 32 -7.62 -0.85 -5.69
CA SER A 32 -8.44 -0.19 -6.69
C SER A 32 -7.59 0.69 -7.60
N ARG A 33 -8.22 1.29 -8.62
CA ARG A 33 -7.56 2.23 -9.53
C ARG A 33 -6.77 3.35 -8.82
N LEU A 34 -7.17 3.72 -7.60
CA LEU A 34 -6.52 4.76 -6.79
C LEU A 34 -5.30 4.27 -5.99
N SER A 35 -5.08 2.96 -5.90
CA SER A 35 -3.91 2.39 -5.23
C SER A 35 -2.62 2.76 -5.96
N ALA A 36 -1.50 2.84 -5.24
CA ALA A 36 -0.23 3.31 -5.78
C ALA A 36 0.30 2.44 -6.94
N SER A 37 0.26 1.11 -6.80
CA SER A 37 0.68 0.18 -7.86
C SER A 37 -0.18 0.31 -9.12
N ARG A 38 -1.50 0.43 -8.92
CA ARG A 38 -2.53 0.55 -9.97
C ARG A 38 -2.43 1.86 -10.73
N SER A 39 -2.39 2.97 -10.00
CA SER A 39 -2.27 4.32 -10.57
C SER A 39 -0.94 4.54 -11.27
N LEU A 40 0.17 4.01 -10.74
CA LEU A 40 1.47 4.07 -11.43
C LEU A 40 1.43 3.28 -12.74
N MET A 41 0.91 2.05 -12.73
CA MET A 41 0.84 1.23 -13.94
C MET A 41 -0.05 1.88 -15.01
N HIS A 42 -1.17 2.49 -14.59
CA HIS A 42 -2.01 3.26 -15.50
C HIS A 42 -1.25 4.46 -16.09
N LEU A 43 -0.53 5.22 -15.27
CA LEU A 43 0.31 6.33 -15.71
C LEU A 43 1.34 5.88 -16.74
N MET A 44 2.11 4.84 -16.43
CA MET A 44 3.14 4.25 -17.32
C MET A 44 2.54 3.82 -18.67
N THR A 45 1.36 3.20 -18.64
CA THR A 45 0.67 2.74 -19.85
C THR A 45 0.16 3.91 -20.70
N ARG A 46 -0.54 4.86 -20.07
CA ARG A 46 -1.13 6.05 -20.72
C ARG A 46 -0.07 6.89 -21.41
N GLU A 47 1.06 7.08 -20.74
CA GLU A 47 2.17 7.90 -21.21
C GLU A 47 3.21 7.12 -22.01
N ARG A 48 2.97 5.84 -22.28
CA ARG A 48 3.85 4.95 -23.05
C ARG A 48 5.30 4.98 -22.56
N TRP A 49 5.48 4.84 -21.25
CA TRP A 49 6.82 4.74 -20.67
C TRP A 49 7.52 3.49 -21.19
N THR A 50 8.82 3.59 -21.44
CA THR A 50 9.65 2.43 -21.80
C THR A 50 10.58 2.05 -20.66
N VAL A 51 10.90 0.76 -20.56
CA VAL A 51 11.87 0.24 -19.59
C VAL A 51 12.88 -0.65 -20.31
N ASP A 52 14.08 -0.10 -20.51
CA ASP A 52 15.16 -0.72 -21.26
C ASP A 52 16.18 -1.37 -20.30
N LEU A 53 16.59 -2.61 -20.57
CA LEU A 53 17.70 -3.23 -19.86
C LEU A 53 19.01 -2.77 -20.52
N VAL A 54 19.67 -1.76 -19.94
CA VAL A 54 20.84 -1.10 -20.55
C VAL A 54 22.16 -1.82 -20.20
N ARG A 55 22.22 -2.49 -19.05
CA ARG A 55 23.36 -3.31 -18.63
C ARG A 55 22.87 -4.54 -17.90
N PHE A 56 23.45 -5.70 -18.20
CA PHE A 56 23.25 -6.94 -17.45
C PHE A 56 24.57 -7.72 -17.41
N ASP A 57 25.33 -7.51 -16.35
CA ASP A 57 26.66 -8.06 -16.11
C ASP A 57 26.62 -8.88 -14.82
N ILE A 58 25.99 -10.05 -14.92
CA ILE A 58 25.77 -11.00 -13.82
C ILE A 58 26.35 -12.34 -14.25
N ASP A 59 27.06 -13.00 -13.34
CA ASP A 59 27.68 -14.30 -13.57
C ASP A 59 26.74 -15.49 -13.30
N GLU A 60 27.21 -16.71 -13.57
CA GLU A 60 26.46 -17.95 -13.37
C GLU A 60 26.12 -18.25 -11.89
N ARG A 61 26.76 -17.53 -10.95
CA ARG A 61 26.48 -17.58 -9.51
C ARG A 61 25.56 -16.45 -9.07
N ALA A 62 25.00 -15.70 -10.01
CA ALA A 62 24.14 -14.56 -9.80
C ALA A 62 24.81 -13.37 -9.09
N ARG A 63 26.13 -13.22 -9.23
CA ARG A 63 26.88 -12.06 -8.72
C ARG A 63 27.09 -11.06 -9.84
N GLY A 64 26.84 -9.79 -9.55
CA GLY A 64 27.13 -8.73 -10.52
C GLY A 64 26.17 -7.56 -10.41
N GLU A 65 25.95 -6.90 -11.54
CA GLU A 65 25.10 -5.71 -11.62
C GLU A 65 24.28 -5.65 -12.89
N ALA A 66 23.11 -5.03 -12.78
CA ALA A 66 22.25 -4.69 -13.91
C ALA A 66 21.76 -3.25 -13.77
N VAL A 67 21.45 -2.62 -14.89
CA VAL A 67 20.85 -1.27 -14.92
C VAL A 67 19.66 -1.29 -15.86
N TYR A 68 18.53 -0.83 -15.34
CA TYR A 68 17.30 -0.60 -16.12
C TYR A 68 17.11 0.90 -16.31
N ARG A 69 16.80 1.34 -17.52
CA ARG A 69 16.48 2.73 -17.84
C ARG A 69 15.01 2.89 -18.12
N VAL A 70 14.34 3.71 -17.33
CA VAL A 70 12.95 4.10 -17.50
C VAL A 70 12.90 5.43 -18.22
N ARG A 71 12.19 5.49 -19.35
CA ARG A 71 11.96 6.74 -20.09
C ARG A 71 10.50 7.12 -19.98
N THR A 72 10.26 8.33 -19.48
CA THR A 72 8.95 8.98 -19.41
C THR A 72 8.91 10.12 -20.43
N PRO A 73 7.75 10.77 -20.67
CA PRO A 73 7.70 11.94 -21.55
C PRO A 73 8.58 13.11 -21.09
N GLY A 74 8.81 13.27 -19.79
CA GLY A 74 9.47 14.46 -19.20
C GLY A 74 10.77 14.19 -18.45
N ALA A 75 11.10 12.93 -18.16
CA ALA A 75 12.24 12.55 -17.33
C ALA A 75 12.78 11.15 -17.68
N VAL A 76 14.02 10.89 -17.24
CA VAL A 76 14.68 9.59 -17.32
C VAL A 76 15.05 9.14 -15.91
N PHE A 77 14.91 7.85 -15.63
CA PHE A 77 15.34 7.25 -14.36
C PHE A 77 16.17 6.01 -14.65
N ASP A 78 17.28 5.84 -13.94
CA ASP A 78 18.02 4.59 -13.93
C ASP A 78 17.76 3.84 -12.63
N PHE A 79 17.60 2.53 -12.74
CA PHE A 79 17.50 1.61 -11.62
C PHE A 79 18.71 0.68 -11.62
N MET A 80 19.64 0.97 -10.72
CA MET A 80 20.83 0.16 -10.51
C MET A 80 20.47 -1.04 -9.63
N VAL A 81 20.92 -2.22 -10.04
CA VAL A 81 20.71 -3.48 -9.34
C VAL A 81 22.06 -4.11 -9.06
N PHE A 82 22.25 -4.51 -7.80
CA PHE A 82 23.39 -5.27 -7.34
C PHE A 82 22.88 -6.64 -6.90
N SER A 83 23.33 -7.69 -7.60
CA SER A 83 22.92 -9.06 -7.32
C SER A 83 24.05 -9.83 -6.63
N PHE A 84 23.65 -10.66 -5.68
CA PHE A 84 24.57 -11.41 -4.84
C PHE A 84 24.33 -12.91 -4.99
N GLU A 85 25.39 -13.70 -4.75
CA GLU A 85 25.27 -15.15 -4.64
C GLU A 85 24.34 -15.49 -3.47
N PRO A 86 23.32 -16.34 -3.66
CA PRO A 86 22.34 -16.63 -2.64
C PRO A 86 23.00 -17.38 -1.48
N LYS A 87 22.92 -16.82 -0.26
CA LYS A 87 23.34 -17.49 0.97
C LYS A 87 22.12 -17.85 1.80
N LEU A 88 22.01 -19.11 2.26
CA LEU A 88 20.90 -19.55 3.11
C LEU A 88 21.05 -19.05 4.56
N GLU A 89 22.28 -18.91 5.05
CA GLU A 89 22.59 -18.37 6.38
C GLU A 89 22.29 -16.86 6.43
N GLY A 90 21.74 -16.37 7.55
CA GLY A 90 21.45 -14.93 7.76
C GLY A 90 20.17 -14.40 7.10
N ARG A 91 19.47 -15.22 6.29
CA ARG A 91 18.21 -14.82 5.64
C ARG A 91 17.10 -14.54 6.64
N THR A 92 16.56 -13.33 6.60
CA THR A 92 15.28 -13.01 7.24
C THR A 92 14.32 -12.41 6.22
N GLY A 93 13.02 -12.62 6.41
CA GLY A 93 11.99 -11.94 5.60
C GLY A 93 11.74 -10.49 5.98
N ARG A 94 12.67 -9.87 6.72
CA ARG A 94 12.51 -8.59 7.41
C ARG A 94 13.55 -7.59 6.94
N ILE A 95 13.30 -6.31 7.20
CA ILE A 95 14.14 -5.21 6.71
C ILE A 95 15.52 -5.18 7.39
N ILE A 96 15.65 -5.89 8.52
CA ILE A 96 16.86 -5.99 9.36
C ILE A 96 17.77 -7.16 9.01
N GLY A 97 17.44 -7.96 7.98
CA GLY A 97 18.36 -9.01 7.51
C GLY A 97 19.74 -8.42 7.16
N THR A 98 20.80 -9.22 7.26
CA THR A 98 22.16 -8.78 6.88
C THR A 98 22.59 -9.33 5.52
N ASP A 99 21.87 -10.32 5.01
CA ASP A 99 22.13 -10.98 3.75
C ASP A 99 20.90 -10.85 2.84
N TRP A 100 21.05 -10.08 1.76
CA TRP A 100 20.04 -9.91 0.70
C TRP A 100 20.57 -10.45 -0.62
N ASP A 101 19.69 -11.09 -1.39
CA ASP A 101 20.05 -11.60 -2.73
C ASP A 101 20.15 -10.49 -3.77
N MET A 102 19.51 -9.35 -3.50
CA MET A 102 19.54 -8.16 -4.35
C MET A 102 19.38 -6.88 -3.52
N MET A 103 20.17 -5.88 -3.89
CA MET A 103 19.96 -4.49 -3.48
C MET A 103 19.85 -3.62 -4.74
N GLY A 104 19.16 -2.49 -4.65
CA GLY A 104 19.02 -1.59 -5.79
C GLY A 104 18.69 -0.16 -5.42
N ALA A 105 18.91 0.75 -6.37
CA ALA A 105 18.68 2.17 -6.22
C ALA A 105 17.97 2.73 -7.46
N LEU A 106 16.83 3.39 -7.25
CA LEU A 106 16.16 4.19 -8.27
C LEU A 106 16.70 5.62 -8.21
N VAL A 107 17.28 6.09 -9.29
CA VAL A 107 17.93 7.39 -9.42
C VAL A 107 17.27 8.18 -10.54
N GLU A 108 17.01 9.46 -10.29
CA GLU A 108 16.58 10.41 -11.31
C GLU A 108 17.78 10.83 -12.17
N GLY A 109 17.67 10.62 -13.48
CA GLY A 109 18.74 10.79 -14.45
C GLY A 109 19.39 9.48 -14.88
N GLU A 110 20.37 9.62 -15.78
CA GLU A 110 21.21 8.52 -16.23
C GLU A 110 22.40 8.35 -15.27
N THR A 111 22.66 7.12 -14.85
CA THR A 111 23.73 6.79 -13.90
C THR A 111 25.06 6.54 -14.60
N THR A 112 26.14 6.94 -13.96
CA THR A 112 27.53 6.70 -14.38
C THR A 112 28.15 5.52 -13.65
N ASP A 113 29.31 5.05 -14.12
CA ASP A 113 30.09 4.04 -13.38
C ASP A 113 30.56 4.54 -11.99
N GLU A 114 30.67 5.87 -11.80
CA GLU A 114 30.96 6.45 -10.49
C GLU A 114 29.76 6.33 -9.55
N ASP A 115 28.54 6.59 -10.05
CA ASP A 115 27.31 6.42 -9.27
C ASP A 115 27.11 4.96 -8.84
N LEU A 116 27.39 4.01 -9.75
CA LEU A 116 27.36 2.58 -9.46
C LEU A 116 28.34 2.21 -8.35
N ARG A 117 29.60 2.65 -8.44
CA ARG A 117 30.62 2.38 -7.42
C ARG A 117 30.25 2.98 -6.07
N ALA A 118 29.88 4.27 -6.05
CA ALA A 118 29.50 4.96 -4.82
C ALA A 118 28.28 4.31 -4.16
N THR A 119 27.24 3.99 -4.93
CA THR A 119 26.05 3.33 -4.40
C THR A 119 26.36 1.93 -3.85
N ARG A 120 27.19 1.15 -4.56
CA ARG A 120 27.63 -0.19 -4.11
C ARG A 120 28.38 -0.13 -2.78
N GLU A 121 29.17 0.92 -2.56
CA GLU A 121 29.92 1.11 -1.32
C GLU A 121 29.03 1.61 -0.17
N GLU A 122 28.10 2.52 -0.44
CA GLU A 122 27.29 3.19 0.59
C GLU A 122 26.08 2.38 1.03
N MET A 123 25.37 1.75 0.10
CA MET A 123 24.10 1.07 0.38
C MET A 123 24.18 -0.06 1.43
N PRO A 124 25.22 -0.92 1.46
CA PRO A 124 25.35 -1.94 2.51
C PRO A 124 25.51 -1.37 3.93
N LYS A 125 25.90 -0.10 4.06
CA LYS A 125 26.11 0.57 5.36
C LYS A 125 24.79 1.00 6.02
N LEU A 126 23.65 0.88 5.33
CA LEU A 126 22.31 1.27 5.82
C LEU A 126 22.30 2.68 6.42
N TYR A 127 21.97 2.83 7.70
CA TYR A 127 21.87 4.13 8.40
C TYR A 127 23.20 4.91 8.46
N ALA A 128 24.34 4.22 8.33
CA ALA A 128 25.65 4.87 8.21
C ALA A 128 25.99 5.25 6.76
N GLY A 129 25.29 4.70 5.77
CA GLY A 129 25.47 4.99 4.36
C GLY A 129 24.71 6.22 3.90
N ARG A 130 25.15 6.82 2.79
CA ARG A 130 24.48 7.98 2.18
C ARG A 130 24.18 7.76 0.70
N ALA A 131 22.94 8.06 0.32
CA ALA A 131 22.48 7.99 -1.05
C ALA A 131 23.18 9.03 -1.92
N THR A 132 23.49 8.65 -3.16
CA THR A 132 24.04 9.57 -4.16
C THR A 132 22.99 10.62 -4.56
N PRO A 133 23.42 11.82 -5.04
CA PRO A 133 22.49 12.82 -5.57
C PRO A 133 21.51 12.21 -6.59
N GLY A 134 20.25 12.63 -6.55
CA GLY A 134 19.21 12.10 -7.44
C GLY A 134 18.62 10.75 -7.02
N SER A 135 19.16 10.08 -6.00
CA SER A 135 18.57 8.84 -5.47
C SER A 135 17.18 9.09 -4.87
N LEU A 136 16.17 8.44 -5.45
CA LEU A 136 14.77 8.51 -5.00
C LEU A 136 14.44 7.38 -4.02
N VAL A 137 14.92 6.16 -4.32
CA VAL A 137 14.62 4.96 -3.53
C VAL A 137 15.84 4.06 -3.46
N TRP A 138 16.16 3.57 -2.26
CA TRP A 138 16.98 2.39 -2.04
C TRP A 138 16.12 1.22 -1.65
N CYS A 139 16.47 0.04 -2.12
CA CYS A 139 15.57 -1.10 -1.99
C CYS A 139 16.31 -2.43 -1.93
N ARG A 140 15.65 -3.41 -1.32
CA ARG A 140 16.25 -4.71 -1.01
C ARG A 140 15.24 -5.81 -1.28
N SER A 141 15.71 -6.96 -1.77
CA SER A 141 14.85 -8.11 -2.00
C SER A 141 15.58 -9.44 -1.84
N ASN A 142 14.78 -10.49 -1.65
CA ASN A 142 15.23 -11.86 -1.50
C ASN A 142 14.50 -12.78 -2.48
N ARG A 143 15.20 -13.80 -2.99
CA ARG A 143 14.61 -14.80 -3.89
C ARG A 143 13.59 -15.64 -3.15
N SER A 144 12.57 -16.07 -3.90
CA SER A 144 11.59 -17.05 -3.43
C SER A 144 12.29 -18.38 -3.18
N LEU A 145 12.33 -18.80 -1.91
CA LEU A 145 12.83 -20.12 -1.52
C LEU A 145 12.02 -21.28 -2.13
N ARG A 146 10.80 -20.99 -2.59
CA ARG A 146 9.88 -22.01 -3.12
C ARG A 146 9.92 -22.11 -4.64
N LEU A 147 10.08 -20.99 -5.35
CA LEU A 147 9.90 -20.94 -6.81
C LEU A 147 11.18 -20.69 -7.60
N PHE A 148 12.18 -20.04 -7.01
CA PHE A 148 13.27 -19.49 -7.80
C PHE A 148 14.08 -20.58 -8.51
N ASP A 149 14.54 -21.59 -7.77
CA ASP A 149 15.29 -22.72 -8.34
C ASP A 149 14.40 -23.62 -9.21
N HIS A 150 13.14 -23.84 -8.82
CA HIS A 150 12.17 -24.59 -9.60
C HIS A 150 12.03 -24.03 -11.03
N VAL A 151 11.89 -22.70 -11.16
CA VAL A 151 11.76 -22.05 -12.47
C VAL A 151 13.05 -22.17 -13.28
N ILE A 152 14.21 -21.97 -12.67
CA ILE A 152 15.50 -22.13 -13.36
C ILE A 152 15.65 -23.55 -13.90
N GLU A 153 15.34 -24.57 -13.11
CA GLU A 153 15.44 -25.98 -13.50
C GLU A 153 14.53 -26.33 -14.69
N HIS A 154 13.28 -25.87 -14.68
CA HIS A 154 12.34 -26.12 -15.77
C HIS A 154 12.79 -25.44 -17.07
N LEU A 155 13.14 -24.15 -16.99
CA LEU A 155 13.60 -23.40 -18.15
C LEU A 155 14.90 -23.97 -18.73
N ALA A 156 15.87 -24.34 -17.88
CA ALA A 156 17.11 -24.98 -18.31
C ALA A 156 16.87 -26.33 -19.01
N ALA A 157 15.82 -27.05 -18.61
CA ALA A 157 15.40 -28.29 -19.26
C ALA A 157 14.53 -28.06 -20.52
N GLY A 158 14.35 -26.81 -20.96
CA GLY A 158 13.54 -26.45 -22.13
C GLY A 158 12.03 -26.52 -21.91
N ARG A 159 11.55 -26.51 -20.66
CA ARG A 159 10.13 -26.64 -20.27
C ARG A 159 9.64 -25.40 -19.52
N GLN A 160 8.32 -25.18 -19.49
CA GLN A 160 7.72 -24.18 -18.62
C GLN A 160 7.57 -24.70 -17.18
N PRO A 161 7.65 -23.82 -16.15
CA PRO A 161 7.31 -24.20 -14.78
C PRO A 161 5.82 -24.49 -14.62
N ARG A 162 5.47 -25.36 -13.67
CA ARG A 162 4.09 -25.79 -13.46
C ARG A 162 3.23 -24.69 -12.84
N VAL A 163 2.07 -24.43 -13.41
CA VAL A 163 1.18 -23.37 -12.90
C VAL A 163 0.69 -23.69 -11.50
N ALA A 164 0.44 -24.97 -11.21
CA ALA A 164 0.02 -25.42 -9.88
C ALA A 164 1.04 -25.07 -8.77
N GLU A 165 2.32 -24.96 -9.10
CA GLU A 165 3.37 -24.57 -8.15
C GLU A 165 3.50 -23.04 -8.08
N LEU A 166 3.39 -22.35 -9.22
CA LEU A 166 3.45 -20.89 -9.27
C LEU A 166 2.29 -20.23 -8.52
N TRP A 167 1.06 -20.74 -8.68
CA TRP A 167 -0.17 -20.07 -8.26
C TRP A 167 -0.27 -19.74 -6.75
N PRO A 168 0.11 -20.65 -5.82
CA PRO A 168 0.08 -20.36 -4.39
C PRO A 168 1.14 -19.37 -3.90
N VAL A 169 2.19 -19.11 -4.70
CA VAL A 169 3.31 -18.23 -4.30
C VAL A 169 3.29 -16.91 -5.08
N GLY A 170 3.18 -16.96 -6.41
CA GLY A 170 2.96 -15.80 -7.26
C GLY A 170 4.14 -14.83 -7.41
N TYR A 171 5.33 -15.14 -6.89
CA TYR A 171 6.52 -14.28 -7.03
C TYR A 171 7.84 -15.06 -7.09
N LEU A 172 8.83 -14.49 -7.79
CA LEU A 172 10.22 -14.98 -7.82
C LEU A 172 11.12 -14.24 -6.83
N MET A 173 10.81 -12.98 -6.53
CA MET A 173 11.46 -12.20 -5.48
C MET A 173 10.43 -11.56 -4.56
N ARG A 174 10.80 -11.41 -3.30
CA ARG A 174 10.05 -10.69 -2.28
C ARG A 174 10.85 -9.46 -1.85
N ASN A 175 10.24 -8.29 -1.94
CA ASN A 175 10.84 -7.08 -1.40
C ASN A 175 10.91 -7.15 0.14
N THR A 176 11.97 -6.59 0.70
CA THR A 176 12.19 -6.52 2.15
C THR A 176 12.38 -5.08 2.63
N GLY A 177 12.43 -4.11 1.72
CA GLY A 177 12.52 -2.68 2.02
C GLY A 177 12.46 -1.83 0.76
N LEU A 178 11.69 -0.74 0.84
CA LEU A 178 11.54 0.31 -0.19
C LEU A 178 11.73 1.66 0.51
N ASP A 179 12.98 2.05 0.72
CA ASP A 179 13.37 3.21 1.50
C ASP A 179 13.50 4.43 0.60
N GLY A 180 12.77 5.50 0.92
CA GLY A 180 12.85 6.76 0.19
C GLY A 180 12.46 7.93 1.07
N ASN A 181 12.11 9.06 0.43
CA ASN A 181 11.58 10.25 1.11
C ASN A 181 12.50 10.77 2.24
N GLY A 182 13.80 10.95 1.96
CA GLY A 182 14.77 11.43 2.96
C GLY A 182 15.51 10.33 3.70
N THR A 183 15.01 9.09 3.68
CA THR A 183 15.70 7.95 4.28
C THR A 183 17.06 7.75 3.59
N PHE A 184 18.13 7.55 4.38
CA PHE A 184 19.52 7.46 3.91
C PHE A 184 20.04 8.66 3.10
N GLY A 185 19.35 9.81 3.15
CA GLY A 185 19.70 10.99 2.34
C GLY A 185 19.14 10.95 0.91
N THR A 186 18.19 10.05 0.62
CA THR A 186 17.41 10.09 -0.62
C THR A 186 16.64 11.41 -0.74
N ARG A 187 16.26 11.78 -1.96
CA ARG A 187 15.47 12.98 -2.21
C ARG A 187 14.13 12.90 -1.45
N SER A 188 13.80 13.93 -0.69
CA SER A 188 12.52 14.02 0.00
C SER A 188 11.38 14.25 -0.98
N TYR A 189 10.22 13.65 -0.70
CA TYR A 189 9.01 13.77 -1.51
C TYR A 189 8.55 15.22 -1.67
N GLY A 190 8.66 16.04 -0.62
CA GLY A 190 8.33 17.46 -0.65
C GLY A 190 9.24 18.29 -1.56
N ALA A 191 10.40 17.76 -1.95
CA ALA A 191 11.33 18.41 -2.87
C ALA A 191 11.05 18.08 -4.35
N LEU A 192 10.13 17.16 -4.65
CA LEU A 192 9.75 16.83 -6.03
C LEU A 192 8.91 17.95 -6.64
N GLU A 193 9.24 18.30 -7.87
CA GLU A 193 8.57 19.31 -8.68
C GLU A 193 7.10 18.95 -8.90
N ALA A 194 6.25 19.96 -9.15
CA ALA A 194 4.82 19.76 -9.31
C ALA A 194 4.46 18.87 -10.51
N ASP A 195 5.29 18.90 -11.56
CA ASP A 195 5.18 18.12 -12.79
C ASP A 195 6.08 16.88 -12.80
N HIS A 196 6.77 16.56 -11.69
CA HIS A 196 7.61 15.38 -11.60
C HIS A 196 6.77 14.11 -11.84
N PRO A 197 7.18 13.18 -12.75
CA PRO A 197 6.35 12.02 -13.11
C PRO A 197 5.98 11.09 -11.94
N LEU A 198 6.84 11.05 -10.90
CA LEU A 198 6.64 10.26 -9.68
C LEU A 198 6.12 11.10 -8.49
N ARG A 199 5.46 12.25 -8.76
CA ARG A 199 5.00 13.17 -7.71
C ARG A 199 3.86 12.61 -6.87
N LEU A 200 3.12 11.60 -7.32
CA LEU A 200 2.08 10.97 -6.50
C LEU A 200 2.71 10.13 -5.37
N PRO A 201 2.11 10.10 -4.17
CA PRO A 201 2.64 9.32 -3.06
C PRO A 201 2.88 7.87 -3.45
N TYR A 202 4.01 7.31 -3.01
CA TYR A 202 4.47 5.95 -3.29
C TYR A 202 4.82 5.61 -4.75
N HIS A 203 4.65 6.49 -5.72
CA HIS A 203 4.97 6.16 -7.13
C HIS A 203 6.44 5.79 -7.33
N ALA A 204 7.38 6.47 -6.68
CA ALA A 204 8.81 6.12 -6.76
C ALA A 204 9.09 4.71 -6.19
N GLN A 205 8.51 4.40 -5.02
CA GLN A 205 8.62 3.08 -4.39
C GLN A 205 7.98 1.98 -5.24
N MET A 206 6.82 2.25 -5.82
CA MET A 206 6.12 1.32 -6.71
C MET A 206 6.89 1.10 -8.01
N LEU A 207 7.57 2.12 -8.55
CA LEU A 207 8.43 1.95 -9.73
C LEU A 207 9.63 1.06 -9.41
N ALA A 208 10.29 1.26 -8.27
CA ALA A 208 11.38 0.38 -7.82
C ALA A 208 10.88 -1.08 -7.63
N ALA A 209 9.71 -1.27 -7.03
CA ALA A 209 9.09 -2.59 -6.88
C ALA A 209 8.77 -3.24 -8.24
N TYR A 210 8.24 -2.48 -9.19
CA TYR A 210 8.00 -2.97 -10.55
C TYR A 210 9.29 -3.44 -11.23
N LEU A 211 10.37 -2.67 -11.09
CA LEU A 211 11.67 -3.01 -11.68
C LEU A 211 12.32 -4.22 -11.00
N MET A 212 12.11 -4.43 -9.70
CA MET A 212 12.50 -5.69 -9.03
C MET A 212 11.78 -6.91 -9.61
N ARG A 213 10.48 -6.78 -9.91
CA ARG A 213 9.71 -7.86 -10.55
C ARG A 213 10.33 -8.21 -11.90
N GLU A 214 10.58 -7.22 -12.75
CA GLU A 214 11.20 -7.45 -14.06
C GLU A 214 12.59 -8.06 -13.94
N PHE A 215 13.40 -7.57 -12.98
CA PHE A 215 14.71 -8.14 -12.67
C PHE A 215 14.65 -9.60 -12.24
N SER A 216 13.68 -9.96 -11.40
CA SER A 216 13.56 -11.34 -10.90
C SER A 216 13.38 -12.35 -12.03
N VAL A 217 12.62 -11.99 -13.07
CA VAL A 217 12.40 -12.85 -14.25
C VAL A 217 13.63 -12.87 -15.15
N ASP A 218 14.22 -11.69 -15.41
CA ASP A 218 15.42 -11.59 -16.25
C ASP A 218 16.59 -12.39 -15.63
N LEU A 219 16.70 -12.42 -14.29
CA LEU A 219 17.70 -13.20 -13.57
C LEU A 219 17.47 -14.71 -13.68
N VAL A 220 16.24 -15.23 -13.48
CA VAL A 220 16.01 -16.68 -13.61
C VAL A 220 16.25 -17.18 -15.03
N GLU A 221 15.86 -16.39 -16.04
CA GLU A 221 16.13 -16.77 -17.43
C GLU A 221 17.62 -16.74 -17.76
N HIS A 222 18.37 -15.77 -17.22
CA HIS A 222 19.82 -15.73 -17.39
C HIS A 222 20.49 -16.95 -16.75
N LEU A 223 20.16 -17.27 -15.50
CA LEU A 223 20.74 -18.41 -14.80
C LEU A 223 20.36 -19.74 -15.45
N ALA A 224 19.15 -19.86 -16.00
CA ALA A 224 18.75 -21.01 -16.80
C ALA A 224 19.62 -21.16 -18.06
N ARG A 225 19.89 -20.05 -18.77
CA ARG A 225 20.79 -20.04 -19.94
C ARG A 225 22.25 -20.36 -19.59
N CYS A 226 22.72 -19.97 -18.41
CA CYS A 226 24.04 -20.37 -17.92
C CYS A 226 24.12 -21.89 -17.67
N ARG A 227 23.00 -22.55 -17.33
CA ARG A 227 22.93 -24.01 -17.18
C ARG A 227 22.83 -24.74 -18.52
N ASP A 228 21.99 -24.27 -19.45
CA ASP A 228 21.91 -24.75 -20.83
C ASP A 228 21.66 -23.57 -21.78
N PRO A 229 22.52 -23.30 -22.79
CA PRO A 229 22.31 -22.22 -23.76
C PRO A 229 20.99 -22.29 -24.55
N ARG A 230 20.33 -23.46 -24.58
CA ARG A 230 19.03 -23.69 -25.21
C ARG A 230 17.86 -23.57 -24.24
N ALA A 231 18.10 -23.08 -23.02
CA ALA A 231 17.05 -22.88 -22.03
C ALA A 231 15.88 -22.10 -22.61
N ALA A 232 14.67 -22.53 -22.29
CA ALA A 232 13.45 -21.85 -22.68
C ALA A 232 13.37 -20.47 -22.02
N ARG A 233 12.67 -19.53 -22.67
CA ARG A 233 12.22 -18.30 -22.02
C ARG A 233 10.92 -18.57 -21.27
N LEU A 234 10.67 -17.79 -20.23
CA LEU A 234 9.40 -17.90 -19.52
C LEU A 234 8.27 -17.47 -20.44
N ASP A 235 7.19 -18.23 -20.46
CA ASP A 235 6.01 -17.91 -21.25
C ASP A 235 5.48 -16.50 -20.87
N PRO A 236 5.11 -15.64 -21.85
CA PRO A 236 4.67 -14.29 -21.58
C PRO A 236 3.44 -14.19 -20.65
N GLU A 237 2.54 -15.17 -20.68
CA GLU A 237 1.39 -15.24 -19.78
C GLU A 237 1.82 -15.53 -18.34
N LEU A 238 2.74 -16.48 -18.15
CA LEU A 238 3.33 -16.77 -16.83
C LEU A 238 4.15 -15.60 -16.31
N ARG A 239 4.89 -14.90 -17.17
CA ARG A 239 5.63 -13.69 -16.79
C ARG A 239 4.70 -12.58 -16.30
N ARG A 240 3.58 -12.35 -16.99
CA ARG A 240 2.55 -11.39 -16.54
C ARG A 240 1.93 -11.80 -15.21
N PHE A 241 1.64 -13.10 -15.07
CA PHE A 241 1.06 -13.65 -13.84
C PHE A 241 1.93 -13.38 -12.61
N LEU A 242 3.25 -13.51 -12.71
CA LEU A 242 4.13 -13.25 -11.57
C LEU A 242 4.04 -11.79 -11.10
N GLY A 243 3.89 -11.59 -9.79
CA GLY A 243 4.07 -10.31 -9.12
C GLY A 243 5.40 -10.22 -8.37
N LEU A 244 5.54 -9.20 -7.54
CA LEU A 244 6.58 -9.06 -6.53
C LEU A 244 5.99 -9.39 -5.16
N GLY A 245 6.59 -10.34 -4.45
CA GLY A 245 6.19 -10.63 -3.08
C GLY A 245 6.41 -9.41 -2.18
N ASN A 246 5.50 -9.20 -1.23
CA ASN A 246 5.63 -8.18 -0.20
C ASN A 246 5.24 -8.74 1.16
N GLY A 247 5.95 -8.34 2.21
CA GLY A 247 5.54 -8.55 3.59
C GLY A 247 5.67 -7.25 4.37
N SER A 248 4.58 -6.79 4.97
CA SER A 248 4.59 -5.59 5.82
C SER A 248 4.23 -5.97 7.24
N ALA A 249 4.78 -5.24 8.21
CA ALA A 249 4.56 -5.47 9.63
C ALA A 249 4.05 -4.20 10.31
N LEU A 250 4.19 -4.16 11.63
CA LEU A 250 3.69 -3.14 12.56
C LEU A 250 4.08 -1.69 12.22
N GLY A 251 5.13 -1.46 11.42
CA GLY A 251 5.53 -0.12 10.98
C GLY A 251 4.44 0.67 10.25
N LEU A 252 3.52 -0.01 9.54
CA LEU A 252 2.42 0.67 8.84
C LEU A 252 1.35 1.26 9.78
N VAL A 253 1.28 0.80 11.03
CA VAL A 253 0.42 1.43 12.04
C VAL A 253 0.96 2.82 12.41
N PHE A 254 2.29 2.97 12.49
CA PHE A 254 2.94 4.26 12.71
C PHE A 254 2.77 5.19 11.52
N PHE A 255 2.84 4.65 10.31
CA PHE A 255 2.60 5.45 9.10
C PHE A 255 1.21 6.12 9.15
N ALA A 256 0.15 5.35 9.43
CA ALA A 256 -1.21 5.89 9.52
C ALA A 256 -1.36 7.02 10.57
N ASN A 257 -0.57 6.96 11.65
CA ASN A 257 -0.57 7.98 12.70
C ASN A 257 0.26 9.22 12.36
N ASN A 258 1.40 9.03 11.69
CA ASN A 258 2.37 10.06 11.37
C ASN A 258 2.01 10.85 10.10
N HIS A 259 1.17 10.26 9.23
CA HIS A 259 0.71 10.87 7.98
C HIS A 259 -0.83 11.05 7.94
N PRO A 260 -1.43 11.71 8.95
CA PRO A 260 -2.88 11.80 9.08
C PRO A 260 -3.53 12.62 7.96
N VAL A 261 -2.81 13.61 7.42
CA VAL A 261 -3.30 14.45 6.30
C VAL A 261 -3.33 13.64 5.01
N LEU A 262 -2.29 12.85 4.74
CA LEU A 262 -2.26 11.96 3.58
C LEU A 262 -3.32 10.87 3.66
N LEU A 263 -3.50 10.25 4.85
CA LEU A 263 -4.53 9.24 5.09
C LEU A 263 -5.93 9.81 4.82
N ASP A 264 -6.24 10.97 5.42
CA ASP A 264 -7.51 11.67 5.21
C ASP A 264 -7.76 11.99 3.74
N ARG A 265 -6.73 12.52 3.06
CA ARG A 265 -6.83 12.88 1.65
C ARG A 265 -7.17 11.68 0.79
N TRP A 266 -6.45 10.57 0.96
CA TRP A 266 -6.66 9.37 0.16
C TRP A 266 -8.04 8.74 0.43
N LEU A 267 -8.42 8.58 1.70
CA LEU A 267 -9.71 7.98 2.07
C LEU A 267 -10.88 8.84 1.58
N THR A 268 -10.78 10.17 1.73
CA THR A 268 -11.80 11.11 1.22
C THR A 268 -11.92 11.02 -0.30
N LEU A 269 -10.79 10.98 -1.02
CA LEU A 269 -10.77 10.81 -2.48
C LEU A 269 -11.42 9.50 -2.91
N ARG A 270 -11.06 8.39 -2.27
CA ARG A 270 -11.66 7.08 -2.56
C ARG A 270 -13.17 7.10 -2.33
N ARG A 271 -13.61 7.58 -1.17
CA ARG A 271 -15.05 7.64 -0.83
C ARG A 271 -15.84 8.51 -1.80
N THR A 272 -15.24 9.61 -2.26
CA THR A 272 -15.84 10.47 -3.30
C THR A 272 -15.99 9.70 -4.61
N ALA A 273 -14.91 9.06 -5.07
CA ALA A 273 -14.91 8.27 -6.30
C ALA A 273 -15.95 7.13 -6.27
N VAL A 274 -16.04 6.41 -5.15
CA VAL A 274 -17.02 5.33 -4.97
C VAL A 274 -18.45 5.86 -4.95
N ALA A 275 -18.72 6.96 -4.23
CA ALA A 275 -20.04 7.57 -4.21
C ALA A 275 -20.49 8.05 -5.60
N GLU A 276 -19.56 8.55 -6.42
CA GLU A 276 -19.82 8.92 -7.81
C GLU A 276 -20.06 7.68 -8.69
N ALA A 277 -19.22 6.64 -8.56
CA ALA A 277 -19.33 5.42 -9.34
C ALA A 277 -20.62 4.62 -9.03
N ARG A 278 -21.06 4.61 -7.77
CA ARG A 278 -22.34 3.99 -7.35
C ARG A 278 -23.58 4.67 -7.97
N ARG A 279 -23.48 5.93 -8.42
CA ARG A 279 -24.57 6.66 -9.10
C ARG A 279 -24.63 6.41 -10.60
N ILE A 280 -23.70 5.62 -11.16
CA ILE A 280 -23.75 5.26 -12.58
C ILE A 280 -25.03 4.43 -12.81
N PRO A 281 -25.87 4.79 -13.81
CA PRO A 281 -27.04 4.00 -14.18
C PRO A 281 -26.66 2.60 -14.68
N VAL A 282 -27.41 1.59 -14.24
CA VAL A 282 -27.30 0.22 -14.75
C VAL A 282 -28.20 0.10 -15.98
N VAL A 283 -27.63 0.36 -17.15
CA VAL A 283 -28.34 0.23 -18.42
C VAL A 283 -27.98 -1.12 -19.06
N PRO A 284 -28.92 -2.08 -19.20
CA PRO A 284 -28.63 -3.37 -19.82
C PRO A 284 -28.03 -3.23 -21.23
N GLY A 285 -26.91 -3.91 -21.50
CA GLY A 285 -26.19 -3.85 -22.77
C GLY A 285 -25.39 -2.56 -23.00
N SER A 286 -25.25 -1.70 -21.99
CA SER A 286 -24.31 -0.58 -22.02
C SER A 286 -22.88 -1.07 -21.79
N ALA A 287 -21.89 -0.30 -22.26
CA ALA A 287 -20.48 -0.61 -22.06
C ALA A 287 -20.12 -0.72 -20.58
N GLU A 288 -20.76 0.06 -19.71
CA GLU A 288 -20.54 0.08 -18.27
C GLU A 288 -21.11 -1.18 -17.61
N ALA A 289 -22.33 -1.59 -17.98
CA ALA A 289 -22.94 -2.81 -17.46
C ALA A 289 -22.18 -4.06 -17.91
N ASP A 290 -21.82 -4.15 -19.19
CA ASP A 290 -21.06 -5.27 -19.74
C ASP A 290 -19.67 -5.36 -19.09
N ARG A 291 -19.02 -4.20 -18.90
CA ARG A 291 -17.71 -4.13 -18.25
C ARG A 291 -17.77 -4.51 -16.77
N ALA A 292 -18.78 -4.06 -16.05
CA ALA A 292 -18.99 -4.45 -14.65
C ALA A 292 -19.23 -5.97 -14.54
N ALA A 293 -20.08 -6.54 -15.39
CA ALA A 293 -20.34 -7.97 -15.42
C ALA A 293 -19.07 -8.79 -15.71
N GLU A 294 -18.27 -8.37 -16.69
CA GLU A 294 -17.00 -9.01 -17.05
C GLU A 294 -16.02 -9.02 -15.86
N LEU A 295 -15.84 -7.86 -15.23
CA LEU A 295 -14.90 -7.69 -14.12
C LEU A 295 -15.35 -8.40 -12.85
N LEU A 296 -16.67 -8.40 -12.55
CA LEU A 296 -17.21 -9.13 -11.41
C LEU A 296 -17.08 -10.64 -11.59
N ALA A 297 -17.38 -11.17 -12.78
CA ALA A 297 -17.16 -12.58 -13.08
C ALA A 297 -15.68 -12.96 -12.91
N ARG A 298 -14.77 -12.10 -13.38
CA ARG A 298 -13.33 -12.31 -13.18
C ARG A 298 -12.92 -12.24 -11.71
N ALA A 299 -13.49 -11.33 -10.94
CA ALA A 299 -13.24 -11.23 -9.49
C ALA A 299 -13.73 -12.49 -8.75
N VAL A 300 -14.91 -13.02 -9.12
CA VAL A 300 -15.40 -14.31 -8.60
C VAL A 300 -14.37 -15.41 -8.88
N ASP A 301 -13.93 -15.57 -10.12
CA ASP A 301 -12.92 -16.58 -10.48
C ASP A 301 -11.62 -16.44 -9.68
N PHE A 302 -11.11 -15.21 -9.56
CA PHE A 302 -9.89 -14.92 -8.83
C PHE A 302 -10.00 -15.32 -7.36
N HIS A 303 -11.12 -14.98 -6.73
CA HIS A 303 -11.35 -15.26 -5.32
C HIS A 303 -11.64 -16.74 -5.05
N ASP A 304 -12.34 -17.43 -5.95
CA ASP A 304 -12.58 -18.88 -5.88
C ASP A 304 -11.30 -19.70 -6.03
N GLN A 305 -10.40 -19.24 -6.88
CA GLN A 305 -9.16 -19.95 -7.16
C GLN A 305 -8.09 -19.70 -6.10
N ASP A 306 -8.29 -18.75 -5.18
CA ASP A 306 -7.29 -18.40 -4.17
C ASP A 306 -7.09 -19.55 -3.15
N PRO A 307 -5.89 -20.18 -3.11
CA PRO A 307 -5.66 -21.36 -2.28
C PRO A 307 -5.25 -20.99 -0.85
N LEU A 308 -5.21 -19.69 -0.53
CA LEU A 308 -4.69 -19.19 0.72
C LEU A 308 -5.73 -19.27 1.84
N THR A 309 -5.24 -19.39 3.08
CA THR A 309 -6.07 -19.36 4.28
C THR A 309 -5.91 -18.00 4.97
N TYR A 310 -7.03 -17.46 5.40
CA TYR A 310 -7.15 -16.17 6.07
C TYR A 310 -7.67 -16.42 7.50
N HIS A 311 -7.06 -15.79 8.50
CA HIS A 311 -7.45 -15.96 9.91
C HIS A 311 -8.11 -14.71 10.48
N ASP A 312 -7.47 -13.54 10.31
CA ASP A 312 -8.00 -12.25 10.79
C ASP A 312 -8.91 -11.57 9.74
N PHE A 313 -8.98 -12.13 8.54
CA PHE A 313 -9.62 -11.56 7.36
C PHE A 313 -10.69 -12.48 6.79
N THR A 314 -11.61 -11.92 5.98
CA THR A 314 -12.64 -12.73 5.34
C THR A 314 -12.01 -13.73 4.38
N ALA A 315 -12.42 -15.00 4.47
CA ALA A 315 -11.94 -16.01 3.55
C ALA A 315 -12.32 -15.67 2.10
N SER A 316 -11.39 -15.86 1.17
CA SER A 316 -11.58 -15.50 -0.25
C SER A 316 -12.82 -16.17 -0.87
N SER A 317 -13.15 -17.40 -0.48
CA SER A 317 -14.37 -18.08 -0.94
C SER A 317 -15.66 -17.36 -0.52
N VAL A 318 -15.69 -16.76 0.68
CA VAL A 318 -16.85 -15.99 1.17
C VAL A 318 -16.98 -14.68 0.39
N VAL A 319 -15.85 -14.07 0.01
CA VAL A 319 -15.85 -12.91 -0.90
C VAL A 319 -16.42 -13.31 -2.26
N ALA A 320 -16.01 -14.46 -2.81
CA ALA A 320 -16.56 -14.98 -4.07
C ALA A 320 -18.07 -15.23 -3.99
N ASP A 321 -18.57 -15.82 -2.89
CA ASP A 321 -20.00 -16.03 -2.65
C ASP A 321 -20.79 -14.72 -2.70
N GLY A 322 -20.34 -13.69 -1.96
CA GLY A 322 -20.96 -12.37 -1.99
C GLY A 322 -20.92 -11.71 -3.37
N LEU A 323 -19.82 -11.87 -4.13
CA LEU A 323 -19.72 -11.35 -5.48
C LEU A 323 -20.67 -12.03 -6.46
N ARG A 324 -20.92 -13.34 -6.32
CA ARG A 324 -21.92 -14.05 -7.16
C ARG A 324 -23.32 -13.48 -6.97
N VAL A 325 -23.69 -13.14 -5.74
CA VAL A 325 -24.96 -12.46 -5.44
C VAL A 325 -25.02 -11.11 -6.16
N LEU A 326 -23.92 -10.34 -6.17
CA LEU A 326 -23.88 -9.05 -6.87
C LEU A 326 -23.93 -9.20 -8.40
N VAL A 327 -23.35 -10.27 -8.96
CA VAL A 327 -23.49 -10.62 -10.39
C VAL A 327 -24.95 -10.92 -10.73
N GLU A 328 -25.66 -11.69 -9.90
CA GLU A 328 -27.08 -11.98 -10.08
C GLU A 328 -27.94 -10.71 -9.99
N ARG A 329 -27.65 -9.83 -9.01
CA ARG A 329 -28.34 -8.55 -8.85
C ARG A 329 -28.12 -7.62 -10.04
N LEU A 330 -26.90 -7.59 -10.58
CA LEU A 330 -26.58 -6.81 -11.79
C LEU A 330 -27.40 -7.33 -13.00
N ALA A 331 -27.50 -8.64 -13.17
CA ALA A 331 -28.27 -9.25 -14.26
C ALA A 331 -29.79 -8.99 -14.13
N GLY A 332 -30.30 -8.90 -12.89
CA GLY A 332 -31.70 -8.64 -12.57
C GLY A 332 -32.06 -7.16 -12.34
N ALA A 333 -31.15 -6.22 -12.62
CA ALA A 333 -31.35 -4.81 -12.33
C ALA A 333 -32.53 -4.21 -13.11
N GLY A 334 -33.34 -3.39 -12.43
CA GLY A 334 -34.46 -2.68 -13.04
C GLY A 334 -34.02 -1.54 -13.97
N PRO A 335 -34.92 -1.01 -14.82
CA PRO A 335 -34.58 -0.03 -15.87
C PRO A 335 -34.07 1.33 -15.35
N ASP A 336 -34.37 1.68 -14.09
CA ASP A 336 -33.97 2.94 -13.46
C ASP A 336 -32.92 2.75 -12.34
N ALA A 337 -32.37 1.54 -12.19
CA ALA A 337 -31.43 1.24 -11.12
C ALA A 337 -30.06 1.91 -11.36
N VAL A 338 -29.42 2.35 -10.28
CA VAL A 338 -27.98 2.68 -10.28
C VAL A 338 -27.19 1.55 -9.61
N PHE A 339 -25.88 1.48 -9.84
CA PHE A 339 -25.05 0.41 -9.27
C PHE A 339 -25.12 0.35 -7.74
N GLY A 340 -25.31 1.49 -7.06
CA GLY A 340 -25.51 1.55 -5.61
C GLY A 340 -26.76 0.81 -5.11
N ASP A 341 -27.83 0.75 -5.92
CA ASP A 341 -29.09 0.07 -5.56
C ASP A 341 -28.91 -1.46 -5.47
N LEU A 342 -27.87 -2.00 -6.13
CA LEU A 342 -27.55 -3.43 -6.08
C LEU A 342 -27.14 -3.88 -4.68
N LEU A 343 -26.61 -2.97 -3.86
CA LEU A 343 -26.23 -3.22 -2.46
C LEU A 343 -27.43 -3.13 -1.51
N GLY A 344 -28.57 -2.56 -1.95
CA GLY A 344 -29.72 -2.29 -1.11
C GLY A 344 -30.42 -3.56 -0.59
N GLY A 345 -30.68 -3.59 0.71
CA GLY A 345 -31.47 -4.64 1.38
C GLY A 345 -30.79 -6.00 1.48
N LEU A 346 -29.49 -6.08 1.21
CA LEU A 346 -28.70 -7.31 1.38
C LEU A 346 -28.28 -7.45 2.85
N PRO A 347 -28.46 -8.62 3.47
CA PRO A 347 -27.95 -8.86 4.81
C PRO A 347 -26.44 -9.13 4.79
N ASP A 348 -25.74 -8.74 5.85
CA ASP A 348 -24.27 -8.82 5.95
C ASP A 348 -23.73 -10.26 5.85
N ASP A 349 -24.55 -11.27 6.17
CA ASP A 349 -24.21 -12.69 6.07
C ASP A 349 -24.27 -13.22 4.63
N LEU A 350 -25.02 -12.55 3.74
CA LEU A 350 -25.12 -12.90 2.33
C LEU A 350 -24.03 -12.21 1.49
N VAL A 351 -23.76 -10.94 1.77
CA VAL A 351 -22.70 -10.18 1.09
C VAL A 351 -21.80 -9.54 2.14
N CYS A 352 -20.65 -10.14 2.36
CA CYS A 352 -19.66 -9.62 3.29
C CYS A 352 -19.10 -8.27 2.83
N GLN A 353 -18.60 -7.48 3.79
CA GLN A 353 -18.08 -6.14 3.51
C GLN A 353 -16.91 -6.13 2.50
N GLU A 354 -16.07 -7.16 2.48
CA GLU A 354 -14.98 -7.29 1.50
C GLU A 354 -15.52 -7.47 0.07
N ALA A 355 -16.61 -8.21 -0.12
CA ALA A 355 -17.26 -8.34 -1.44
C ALA A 355 -17.82 -6.98 -1.92
N VAL A 356 -18.38 -6.18 -1.02
CA VAL A 356 -18.82 -4.80 -1.33
C VAL A 356 -17.64 -3.95 -1.77
N GLU A 357 -16.49 -4.05 -1.10
CA GLU A 357 -15.30 -3.25 -1.45
C GLU A 357 -14.63 -3.69 -2.76
N VAL A 358 -14.67 -4.98 -3.10
CA VAL A 358 -14.26 -5.49 -4.42
C VAL A 358 -15.22 -4.98 -5.49
N PHE A 359 -16.52 -5.01 -5.24
CA PHE A 359 -17.53 -4.44 -6.15
C PHE A 359 -17.29 -2.95 -6.38
N ASP A 360 -17.10 -2.16 -5.32
CA ASP A 360 -16.76 -0.74 -5.43
C ASP A 360 -15.47 -0.52 -6.23
N ALA A 361 -14.43 -1.34 -6.01
CA ALA A 361 -13.19 -1.29 -6.78
C ALA A 361 -13.41 -1.57 -8.28
N VAL A 362 -14.32 -2.49 -8.64
CA VAL A 362 -14.75 -2.72 -10.02
C VAL A 362 -15.44 -1.48 -10.59
N LEU A 363 -16.33 -0.84 -9.84
CA LEU A 363 -17.03 0.36 -10.32
C LEU A 363 -16.08 1.51 -10.66
N LEU A 364 -14.95 1.64 -9.94
CA LEU A 364 -13.94 2.66 -10.20
C LEU A 364 -13.23 2.50 -11.56
N GLU A 365 -13.36 1.34 -12.21
CA GLU A 365 -12.81 1.06 -13.54
C GLU A 365 -13.79 1.39 -14.68
N LEU A 366 -15.05 1.74 -14.40
CA LEU A 366 -16.07 2.03 -15.41
C LEU A 366 -15.92 3.43 -16.05
N ARG A 367 -15.27 4.36 -15.33
CA ARG A 367 -15.01 5.75 -15.77
C ARG A 367 -13.56 6.14 -15.46
N PRO A 368 -12.57 5.50 -16.14
CA PRO A 368 -11.17 5.58 -15.76
C PRO A 368 -10.62 7.01 -15.73
N GLU A 369 -10.91 7.84 -16.73
CA GLU A 369 -10.41 9.21 -16.84
C GLU A 369 -10.90 10.10 -15.69
N HIS A 370 -12.13 9.89 -15.25
CA HIS A 370 -12.72 10.61 -14.12
C HIS A 370 -12.03 10.21 -12.81
N THR A 371 -11.89 8.91 -12.57
CA THR A 371 -11.18 8.38 -11.39
C THR A 371 -9.72 8.84 -11.35
N ASP A 372 -9.01 8.86 -12.48
CA ASP A 372 -7.61 9.30 -12.54
C ASP A 372 -7.45 10.80 -12.27
N ALA A 373 -8.43 11.61 -12.69
CA ALA A 373 -8.38 13.05 -12.46
C ALA A 373 -8.35 13.39 -10.97
N LEU A 374 -9.00 12.57 -10.12
CA LEU A 374 -9.01 12.72 -8.66
C LEU A 374 -7.60 12.62 -8.04
N LEU A 375 -6.70 11.81 -8.63
CA LEU A 375 -5.34 11.63 -8.13
C LEU A 375 -4.52 12.92 -8.18
N ARG A 376 -4.86 13.89 -9.04
CA ARG A 376 -4.19 15.21 -9.08
C ARG A 376 -4.29 15.97 -7.77
N HIS A 377 -5.27 15.64 -6.93
CA HIS A 377 -5.47 16.23 -5.61
C HIS A 377 -4.85 15.43 -4.46
N GLN A 378 -4.23 14.29 -4.75
CA GLN A 378 -3.62 13.41 -3.75
C GLN A 378 -2.40 14.04 -3.04
N PRO A 379 -1.49 14.77 -3.72
CA PRO A 379 -0.41 15.46 -3.02
C PRO A 379 -0.93 16.40 -1.94
N ALA A 380 -0.42 16.27 -0.72
CA ALA A 380 -0.85 17.08 0.41
C ALA A 380 0.34 17.70 1.15
N ASP A 381 0.10 18.87 1.73
CA ASP A 381 0.98 19.49 2.72
C ASP A 381 0.57 18.99 4.10
N GLU A 382 1.46 18.26 4.74
CA GLU A 382 1.20 17.62 6.04
C GLU A 382 1.58 18.51 7.24
N THR A 383 1.94 19.78 7.00
CA THR A 383 2.28 20.72 8.07
C THR A 383 1.04 21.05 8.91
N LEU A 384 1.03 20.62 10.18
CA LEU A 384 -0.02 20.93 11.14
C LEU A 384 0.28 22.24 11.89
N ARG A 385 -0.77 23.02 12.19
CA ARG A 385 -0.67 24.30 12.91
C ARG A 385 -1.79 24.41 13.94
N HIS A 386 -1.46 24.71 15.19
CA HIS A 386 -2.43 25.16 16.19
C HIS A 386 -2.84 26.61 15.90
N ARG A 387 -3.97 27.01 16.47
CA ARG A 387 -4.59 28.33 16.35
C ARG A 387 -4.61 28.94 17.75
N PRO A 388 -3.57 29.70 18.14
CA PRO A 388 -3.46 30.24 19.50
C PRO A 388 -4.56 31.26 19.85
N GLN A 389 -5.23 31.82 18.84
CA GLN A 389 -6.32 32.78 19.00
C GLN A 389 -7.71 32.16 19.25
N GLU A 390 -7.87 30.84 19.08
CA GLU A 390 -9.11 30.16 19.50
C GLU A 390 -9.17 30.13 21.04
N THR A 391 -10.38 30.10 21.58
CA THR A 391 -10.66 29.99 23.00
C THR A 391 -10.59 28.53 23.46
N VAL A 392 -10.38 28.33 24.76
CA VAL A 392 -10.49 27.01 25.39
C VAL A 392 -11.86 26.37 25.13
N THR A 393 -12.94 27.15 25.08
CA THR A 393 -14.29 26.65 24.75
C THR A 393 -14.34 26.08 23.34
N GLU A 394 -13.84 26.81 22.34
CA GLU A 394 -13.80 26.32 20.95
C GLU A 394 -12.96 25.04 20.82
N LEU A 395 -11.85 24.94 21.57
CA LEU A 395 -11.03 23.74 21.61
C LEU A 395 -11.76 22.56 22.27
N ARG A 396 -12.47 22.76 23.39
CA ARG A 396 -13.30 21.71 24.00
C ARG A 396 -14.38 21.21 23.04
N ASP A 397 -15.09 22.13 22.38
CA ASP A 397 -16.14 21.79 21.42
C ASP A 397 -15.58 20.99 20.23
N LEU A 398 -14.37 21.32 19.77
CA LEU A 398 -13.64 20.54 18.77
C LEU A 398 -13.38 19.11 19.24
N LEU A 399 -12.84 18.93 20.46
CA LEU A 399 -12.56 17.60 21.01
C LEU A 399 -13.84 16.77 21.17
N THR A 400 -14.90 17.35 21.74
CA THR A 400 -16.18 16.66 21.92
C THR A 400 -16.79 16.24 20.59
N ARG A 401 -16.65 17.05 19.53
CA ARG A 401 -17.24 16.75 18.21
C ARG A 401 -16.42 15.74 17.42
N GLU A 402 -15.11 15.93 17.32
CA GLU A 402 -14.26 15.21 16.36
C GLU A 402 -13.48 14.06 17.01
N TYR A 403 -13.33 14.08 18.33
CA TYR A 403 -12.62 13.07 19.12
C TYR A 403 -13.53 12.37 20.14
N ALA A 404 -14.86 12.41 19.96
CA ALA A 404 -15.82 11.69 20.81
C ALA A 404 -15.45 10.20 20.98
N TRP A 405 -15.00 9.56 19.89
CA TRP A 405 -14.57 8.16 19.90
C TRP A 405 -13.38 7.92 20.85
N ALA A 406 -12.44 8.85 20.92
CA ALA A 406 -11.25 8.78 21.76
C ALA A 406 -11.60 9.05 23.24
N LEU A 407 -12.52 9.99 23.47
CA LEU A 407 -13.05 10.32 24.80
C LEU A 407 -13.91 9.19 25.40
N ALA A 408 -14.49 8.32 24.57
CA ALA A 408 -15.37 7.23 25.01
C ALA A 408 -14.63 6.01 25.59
N HIS A 409 -13.29 5.91 25.45
CA HIS A 409 -12.52 4.80 26.03
C HIS A 409 -12.41 4.92 27.55
N ASP A 410 -12.66 3.83 28.27
CA ASP A 410 -12.42 3.73 29.72
C ASP A 410 -10.95 3.41 29.99
N LEU A 411 -10.10 4.44 30.13
CA LEU A 411 -8.65 4.24 30.30
C LEU A 411 -8.23 3.77 31.71
N ASP A 412 -9.18 3.64 32.63
CA ASP A 412 -8.94 3.03 33.95
C ASP A 412 -9.05 1.49 33.88
N ASP A 413 -9.66 0.94 32.83
CA ASP A 413 -9.65 -0.50 32.53
C ASP A 413 -8.23 -0.96 32.16
N PRO A 414 -7.63 -1.92 32.89
CA PRO A 414 -6.32 -2.48 32.55
C PRO A 414 -6.24 -3.04 31.12
N ASP A 415 -7.35 -3.55 30.56
CA ASP A 415 -7.36 -4.07 29.19
C ASP A 415 -7.17 -2.95 28.14
N GLN A 416 -7.42 -1.67 28.47
CA GLN A 416 -7.14 -0.51 27.59
C GLN A 416 -5.67 -0.09 27.59
N ARG A 417 -4.84 -0.64 28.48
CA ARG A 417 -3.38 -0.39 28.56
C ARG A 417 -2.57 -1.68 28.62
N HIS A 418 -3.10 -2.76 28.04
CA HIS A 418 -2.53 -4.10 28.11
C HIS A 418 -1.18 -4.24 27.38
N PHE A 419 -0.99 -3.55 26.26
CA PHE A 419 0.22 -3.68 25.44
C PHE A 419 1.15 -2.47 25.54
N ARG A 420 2.46 -2.73 25.41
CA ARG A 420 3.51 -1.74 25.17
C ARG A 420 4.09 -1.89 23.78
N TRP A 421 4.32 -0.77 23.09
CA TRP A 421 5.02 -0.74 21.81
C TRP A 421 6.44 -0.24 22.00
N TYR A 422 7.40 -0.93 21.39
CA TYR A 422 8.82 -0.68 21.63
C TYR A 422 9.67 -1.01 20.40
N LYS A 423 10.88 -0.48 20.37
CA LYS A 423 11.94 -0.86 19.42
C LYS A 423 13.05 -1.55 20.23
N SER A 424 13.37 -2.79 19.90
CA SER A 424 14.47 -3.52 20.57
C SER A 424 15.83 -3.04 20.08
N ARG A 425 16.87 -3.15 20.90
CA ARG A 425 18.25 -2.82 20.49
C ARG A 425 18.74 -3.71 19.33
N ASP A 426 18.34 -4.99 19.35
CA ASP A 426 18.80 -6.00 18.38
C ASP A 426 17.96 -6.03 17.10
N ALA A 427 16.80 -5.37 17.08
CA ALA A 427 15.94 -5.30 15.92
C ALA A 427 15.28 -3.92 15.82
N GLU A 428 15.57 -3.25 14.70
CA GLU A 428 15.13 -1.89 14.46
C GLU A 428 13.66 -1.73 14.00
N GLU A 429 12.86 -2.80 14.09
CA GLU A 429 11.44 -2.78 13.75
C GLU A 429 10.58 -2.54 14.99
N PRO A 430 9.44 -1.83 14.86
CA PRO A 430 8.47 -1.74 15.94
C PRO A 430 7.95 -3.12 16.36
N ARG A 431 7.85 -3.31 17.66
CA ARG A 431 7.32 -4.51 18.33
C ARG A 431 6.19 -4.12 19.27
N ARG A 432 5.35 -5.11 19.59
CA ARG A 432 4.28 -5.03 20.58
C ARG A 432 4.36 -6.25 21.48
N GLY A 433 4.22 -6.04 22.79
CA GLY A 433 4.15 -7.12 23.78
C GLY A 433 3.37 -6.67 25.02
N PRO A 434 2.87 -7.59 25.84
CA PRO A 434 2.19 -7.25 27.09
C PRO A 434 3.09 -6.38 27.99
N VAL A 435 2.50 -5.44 28.73
CA VAL A 435 3.26 -4.50 29.57
C VAL A 435 4.13 -5.24 30.60
N GLU A 436 3.62 -6.34 31.15
CA GLU A 436 4.32 -7.20 32.12
C GLU A 436 5.59 -7.86 31.54
N GLU A 437 5.65 -8.09 30.23
CA GLU A 437 6.80 -8.69 29.54
C GLU A 437 7.82 -7.64 29.07
N VAL A 438 7.44 -6.36 29.08
CA VAL A 438 8.26 -5.25 28.57
C VAL A 438 8.46 -4.18 29.67
N PRO A 439 9.23 -4.49 30.73
CA PRO A 439 9.45 -3.55 31.82
C PRO A 439 10.32 -2.37 31.37
N GLY A 440 9.84 -1.14 31.63
CA GLY A 440 10.55 0.10 31.29
C GLY A 440 10.61 0.40 29.78
N GLY A 441 11.46 1.36 29.41
CA GLY A 441 11.63 1.82 28.02
C GLY A 441 10.69 2.95 27.60
N PHE A 442 10.92 3.47 26.39
CA PHE A 442 10.08 4.49 25.78
C PHE A 442 8.88 3.84 25.09
N GLU A 443 7.67 4.31 25.39
CA GLU A 443 6.44 3.88 24.71
C GLU A 443 6.41 4.48 23.31
N TRP A 444 6.41 3.63 22.29
CA TRP A 444 6.38 4.07 20.90
C TRP A 444 4.96 4.33 20.40
N ALA A 445 3.94 3.68 20.97
CA ALA A 445 2.57 3.85 20.51
C ALA A 445 2.13 5.31 20.60
N LEU A 446 1.34 5.74 19.62
CA LEU A 446 0.56 6.95 19.78
C LEU A 446 -0.67 6.63 20.65
N ASP A 447 -0.58 6.93 21.95
CA ASP A 447 -1.73 6.90 22.88
C ASP A 447 -2.64 8.11 22.61
N LEU A 448 -3.30 8.11 21.44
CA LEU A 448 -4.19 9.20 21.04
C LEU A 448 -5.39 9.33 21.98
N PRO A 449 -6.10 8.24 22.37
CA PRO A 449 -7.15 8.33 23.39
C PRO A 449 -6.66 8.96 24.69
N GLY A 450 -5.53 8.50 25.22
CA GLY A 450 -4.95 9.07 26.44
C GLY A 450 -4.52 10.53 26.28
N ALA A 451 -3.93 10.91 25.14
CA ALA A 451 -3.56 12.30 24.88
C ALA A 451 -4.79 13.22 24.84
N ILE A 452 -5.86 12.79 24.18
CA ILE A 452 -7.10 13.58 24.09
C ILE A 452 -7.79 13.70 25.45
N GLN A 453 -7.88 12.62 26.23
CA GLN A 453 -8.49 12.67 27.56
C GLN A 453 -7.69 13.51 28.55
N ARG A 454 -6.34 13.45 28.51
CA ARG A 454 -5.48 14.34 29.32
C ARG A 454 -5.69 15.80 28.95
N LEU A 455 -5.70 16.12 27.65
CA LEU A 455 -5.97 17.47 27.17
C LEU A 455 -7.35 17.94 27.62
N ALA A 456 -8.39 17.13 27.48
CA ALA A 456 -9.74 17.49 27.91
C ALA A 456 -9.80 17.82 29.41
N ALA A 457 -9.20 16.98 30.26
CA ALA A 457 -9.12 17.22 31.70
C ALA A 457 -8.33 18.49 32.05
N ALA A 458 -7.22 18.77 31.35
CA ALA A 458 -6.44 20.00 31.53
C ALA A 458 -7.26 21.24 31.14
N LEU A 459 -7.99 21.17 30.02
CA LEU A 459 -8.85 22.25 29.57
C LEU A 459 -9.96 22.52 30.58
N ASP A 460 -10.60 21.51 31.17
CA ASP A 460 -11.70 21.68 32.15
C ASP A 460 -11.31 22.47 33.41
N ALA A 461 -10.02 22.52 33.75
CA ALA A 461 -9.51 23.32 34.86
C ALA A 461 -9.33 24.82 34.54
N VAL A 462 -9.55 25.23 33.28
CA VAL A 462 -9.21 26.57 32.76
C VAL A 462 -10.49 27.35 32.35
N PRO A 463 -10.59 28.67 32.59
CA PRO A 463 -11.73 29.46 32.13
C PRO A 463 -11.94 29.36 30.61
N GLY A 464 -13.19 29.21 30.18
CA GLY A 464 -13.51 28.92 28.78
C GLY A 464 -13.16 30.03 27.79
N ASP A 465 -13.03 31.27 28.24
CA ASP A 465 -12.65 32.46 27.48
C ASP A 465 -11.12 32.66 27.36
N THR A 466 -10.33 31.86 28.10
CA THR A 466 -8.86 31.81 27.97
C THR A 466 -8.48 31.46 26.53
N LEU A 467 -7.46 32.12 26.00
CA LEU A 467 -6.95 31.81 24.66
C LEU A 467 -6.10 30.53 24.69
N VAL A 468 -6.15 29.73 23.63
CA VAL A 468 -5.32 28.53 23.48
C VAL A 468 -3.83 28.87 23.56
N GLY A 469 -3.41 30.05 23.09
CA GLY A 469 -2.03 30.51 23.23
C GLY A 469 -1.59 30.71 24.68
N GLU A 470 -2.48 31.23 25.53
CA GLU A 470 -2.24 31.40 26.97
C GLU A 470 -2.21 30.04 27.67
N PHE A 471 -3.19 29.19 27.37
CA PHE A 471 -3.23 27.80 27.83
C PHE A 471 -1.93 27.05 27.51
N LEU A 472 -1.44 27.12 26.27
CA LEU A 472 -0.21 26.44 25.85
C LEU A 472 1.07 27.05 26.43
N ALA A 473 1.04 28.29 26.93
CA ALA A 473 2.17 28.87 27.65
C ALA A 473 2.30 28.26 29.05
N GLU A 474 1.16 27.93 29.69
CA GLU A 474 1.11 27.26 31.00
C GLU A 474 1.22 25.73 30.88
N HIS A 475 0.73 25.15 29.78
CA HIS A 475 0.69 23.72 29.48
C HIS A 475 1.46 23.36 28.19
N PRO A 476 2.78 23.61 28.12
CA PRO A 476 3.57 23.35 26.92
C PRO A 476 3.59 21.86 26.50
N GLU A 477 3.37 20.93 27.43
CA GLU A 477 3.24 19.49 27.20
C GLU A 477 2.06 19.14 26.28
N GLU A 478 1.00 19.95 26.28
CA GLU A 478 -0.20 19.72 25.46
C GLU A 478 -0.09 20.26 24.02
N ARG A 479 1.00 20.96 23.71
CA ARG A 479 1.21 21.62 22.41
C ARG A 479 1.06 20.67 21.23
N TRP A 480 1.55 19.44 21.35
CA TRP A 480 1.44 18.44 20.28
C TRP A 480 -0.02 18.02 20.06
N THR A 481 -0.74 17.70 21.14
CA THR A 481 -2.15 17.27 21.09
C THR A 481 -3.03 18.37 20.52
N VAL A 482 -2.86 19.61 20.99
CA VAL A 482 -3.60 20.79 20.49
C VAL A 482 -3.27 21.06 19.02
N THR A 483 -1.99 21.01 18.63
CA THR A 483 -1.57 21.19 17.23
C THR A 483 -2.17 20.12 16.31
N ARG A 484 -2.25 18.86 16.79
CA ARG A 484 -2.91 17.79 16.05
C ARG A 484 -4.41 18.03 15.92
N ALA A 485 -5.10 18.30 17.03
CA ALA A 485 -6.55 18.51 17.04
C ALA A 485 -6.96 19.67 16.12
N GLN A 486 -6.40 20.87 16.34
CA GLN A 486 -6.73 22.06 15.54
C GLN A 486 -6.21 21.97 14.10
N GLY A 487 -5.02 21.38 13.90
CA GLY A 487 -4.42 21.24 12.57
C GLY A 487 -5.16 20.24 11.66
N LEU A 488 -5.86 19.28 12.26
CA LEU A 488 -6.68 18.30 11.55
C LEU A 488 -8.19 18.61 11.59
N ALA A 489 -8.60 19.68 12.26
CA ALA A 489 -10.01 20.04 12.39
C ALA A 489 -10.73 20.05 11.03
N GLY A 490 -11.88 19.36 10.95
CA GLY A 490 -12.68 19.21 9.74
C GLY A 490 -12.20 18.10 8.77
N ARG A 491 -11.15 17.36 9.13
CA ARG A 491 -10.73 16.14 8.41
C ARG A 491 -11.36 14.93 9.06
N HIS A 492 -12.25 14.23 8.38
CA HIS A 492 -13.02 13.16 8.99
C HIS A 492 -12.37 11.78 8.87
N HIS A 493 -11.28 11.66 8.10
CA HIS A 493 -10.64 10.37 7.80
C HIS A 493 -9.15 10.34 8.17
N HIS A 494 -8.72 11.18 9.13
CA HIS A 494 -7.30 11.40 9.41
C HIS A 494 -6.67 10.38 10.36
N SER A 495 -7.46 9.62 11.13
CA SER A 495 -6.93 8.66 12.10
C SER A 495 -7.88 7.48 12.23
N PRO A 496 -7.38 6.23 12.10
CA PRO A 496 -8.16 5.08 12.50
C PRO A 496 -8.61 5.23 13.96
N HIS A 497 -9.86 4.91 14.24
CA HIS A 497 -10.42 4.97 15.58
C HIS A 497 -9.93 3.76 16.39
N MET A 498 -8.69 3.86 16.87
CA MET A 498 -7.98 2.78 17.55
C MET A 498 -7.35 3.25 18.87
N ASN A 499 -7.35 2.35 19.86
CA ASN A 499 -6.45 2.42 21.00
C ASN A 499 -5.31 1.41 20.78
N MET A 500 -4.12 1.89 20.42
CA MET A 500 -2.98 1.01 20.13
C MET A 500 -2.53 0.16 21.33
N LEU A 501 -2.83 0.62 22.55
CA LEU A 501 -2.44 -0.04 23.80
C LEU A 501 -3.47 -1.08 24.26
N ALA A 502 -4.67 -1.07 23.69
CA ALA A 502 -5.75 -1.96 24.09
C ALA A 502 -5.50 -3.41 23.65
N LYS A 503 -5.98 -4.33 24.48
CA LYS A 503 -5.88 -5.78 24.30
C LYS A 503 -6.61 -6.28 23.05
N ASP A 504 -7.74 -5.67 22.72
CA ASP A 504 -8.59 -6.02 21.58
C ASP A 504 -8.12 -5.37 20.26
N PHE A 505 -7.16 -4.45 20.29
CA PHE A 505 -6.61 -3.89 19.06
C PHE A 505 -5.82 -4.95 18.28
N VAL A 506 -6.23 -5.19 17.03
CA VAL A 506 -5.58 -6.10 16.08
C VAL A 506 -4.80 -5.28 15.03
N PRO A 507 -3.45 -5.19 15.13
CA PRO A 507 -2.66 -4.29 14.28
C PRO A 507 -2.75 -4.60 12.79
N VAL A 508 -2.97 -5.87 12.43
CA VAL A 508 -2.99 -6.29 11.02
C VAL A 508 -4.14 -5.65 10.23
N HIS A 509 -5.19 -5.17 10.90
CA HIS A 509 -6.26 -4.39 10.25
C HIS A 509 -5.73 -3.12 9.58
N VAL A 510 -4.92 -2.32 10.30
CA VAL A 510 -4.31 -1.10 9.76
C VAL A 510 -3.20 -1.44 8.75
N VAL A 511 -2.45 -2.52 8.99
CA VAL A 511 -1.44 -2.99 8.03
C VAL A 511 -2.09 -3.38 6.70
N ARG A 512 -3.25 -4.06 6.73
CA ARG A 512 -4.00 -4.46 5.52
C ARG A 512 -4.58 -3.25 4.79
N LEU A 513 -5.14 -2.27 5.50
CA LEU A 513 -5.56 -1.00 4.88
C LEU A 513 -4.45 -0.42 4.00
N MET A 514 -3.25 -0.29 4.55
CA MET A 514 -2.12 0.29 3.83
C MET A 514 -1.66 -0.61 2.68
N ASN A 515 -1.58 -1.93 2.90
CA ASN A 515 -1.12 -2.87 1.88
C ASN A 515 -2.12 -3.04 0.73
N ALA A 516 -3.36 -3.41 1.03
CA ALA A 516 -4.39 -3.66 0.04
C ALA A 516 -4.81 -2.34 -0.63
N ALA A 517 -5.32 -1.39 0.16
CA ALA A 517 -5.98 -0.21 -0.37
C ALA A 517 -4.99 0.85 -0.87
N PHE A 518 -4.00 1.26 -0.05
CA PHE A 518 -3.07 2.32 -0.43
C PHE A 518 -2.01 1.86 -1.43
N HIS A 519 -1.31 0.76 -1.15
CA HIS A 519 -0.23 0.29 -2.01
C HIS A 519 -0.76 -0.48 -3.23
N GLY A 520 -1.88 -1.20 -3.09
CA GLY A 520 -2.47 -2.00 -4.17
C GLY A 520 -1.87 -3.39 -4.27
N LEU A 521 -1.82 -4.10 -3.14
CA LEU A 521 -1.42 -5.50 -3.06
C LEU A 521 -2.62 -6.42 -3.24
N ASP A 522 -2.44 -7.45 -4.05
CA ASP A 522 -3.39 -8.56 -4.16
C ASP A 522 -3.04 -9.69 -3.17
N LYS A 523 -4.01 -10.57 -2.89
CA LYS A 523 -3.87 -11.76 -2.01
C LYS A 523 -3.27 -11.42 -0.63
N THR A 524 -3.83 -10.39 0.02
CA THR A 524 -3.32 -9.89 1.31
C THR A 524 -3.73 -10.77 2.47
N VAL A 525 -2.88 -11.71 2.84
CA VAL A 525 -3.12 -12.66 3.95
C VAL A 525 -2.45 -12.20 5.23
N ASP A 526 -3.10 -12.42 6.36
CA ASP A 526 -2.48 -12.24 7.66
C ASP A 526 -1.45 -13.34 7.93
N ALA A 527 -0.42 -13.00 8.69
CA ALA A 527 0.61 -13.92 9.11
C ALA A 527 1.00 -13.62 10.56
N PHE A 528 0.77 -14.59 11.44
CA PHE A 528 1.14 -14.54 12.86
C PHE A 528 0.56 -13.33 13.62
N GLY A 529 -0.63 -12.85 13.23
CA GLY A 529 -1.33 -11.71 13.86
C GLY A 529 -0.56 -10.38 13.87
N ARG A 530 0.51 -10.26 13.09
CA ARG A 530 1.44 -9.11 13.15
C ARG A 530 1.98 -8.64 11.80
N SER A 531 1.74 -9.41 10.74
CA SER A 531 2.22 -9.10 9.41
C SER A 531 1.16 -9.43 8.37
N VAL A 532 1.22 -8.72 7.25
CA VAL A 532 0.38 -8.99 6.09
C VAL A 532 1.30 -9.27 4.91
N LEU A 533 1.11 -10.42 4.28
CA LEU A 533 1.81 -10.83 3.07
C LEU A 533 0.91 -10.58 1.86
N GLY A 534 1.47 -10.30 0.69
CA GLY A 534 0.69 -10.15 -0.54
C GLY A 534 1.59 -9.96 -1.76
N LEU A 535 0.97 -9.63 -2.90
CA LEU A 535 1.63 -9.49 -4.18
C LEU A 535 1.43 -8.08 -4.74
N LEU A 536 2.52 -7.40 -5.07
CA LEU A 536 2.50 -6.19 -5.89
C LEU A 536 2.55 -6.58 -7.37
N PHE A 537 1.82 -5.86 -8.22
CA PHE A 537 1.84 -6.03 -9.69
C PHE A 537 1.47 -7.44 -10.17
N HIS A 538 0.65 -8.16 -9.41
CA HIS A 538 0.15 -9.48 -9.78
C HIS A 538 -0.70 -9.37 -11.05
N GLY A 539 -0.25 -9.97 -12.16
CA GLY A 539 -0.94 -9.87 -13.45
C GLY A 539 -0.57 -8.65 -14.29
N ALA A 540 0.22 -7.71 -13.77
CA ALA A 540 0.47 -6.43 -14.42
C ALA A 540 1.27 -6.57 -15.74
N PRO A 541 1.15 -5.59 -16.68
CA PRO A 541 1.96 -5.55 -17.89
C PRO A 541 3.46 -5.67 -17.63
N THR A 542 4.17 -6.42 -18.47
CA THR A 542 5.65 -6.48 -18.46
C THR A 542 6.26 -5.27 -19.17
N ARG A 543 7.58 -5.08 -19.05
CA ARG A 543 8.25 -3.99 -19.77
C ARG A 543 8.10 -4.07 -21.30
N VAL A 544 7.99 -5.29 -21.82
CA VAL A 544 7.74 -5.55 -23.25
C VAL A 544 6.32 -5.15 -23.62
N ASP A 545 5.34 -5.50 -22.78
CA ASP A 545 3.94 -5.11 -22.99
C ASP A 545 3.77 -3.58 -23.02
N LEU A 546 4.45 -2.87 -22.10
CA LEU A 546 4.46 -1.40 -22.06
C LEU A 546 5.06 -0.79 -23.33
N ALA A 547 6.22 -1.29 -23.76
CA ALA A 547 6.90 -0.80 -24.97
C ALA A 547 6.07 -1.02 -26.24
N GLU A 548 5.30 -2.11 -26.29
CA GLU A 548 4.41 -2.43 -27.42
C GLU A 548 3.05 -1.74 -27.33
N GLY A 549 2.79 -0.96 -26.27
CA GLY A 549 1.52 -0.25 -26.08
C GLY A 549 0.33 -1.18 -25.88
N ARG A 550 0.55 -2.41 -25.39
CA ARG A 550 -0.54 -3.36 -25.12
C ARG A 550 -1.27 -2.93 -23.85
N ALA A 551 -2.49 -2.42 -24.00
CA ALA A 551 -3.36 -2.12 -22.87
C ALA A 551 -3.95 -3.43 -22.33
N PHE A 552 -3.45 -3.91 -21.19
CA PHE A 552 -4.04 -5.05 -20.50
C PHE A 552 -4.84 -4.59 -19.31
N ASP A 553 -6.05 -5.12 -19.24
CA ASP A 553 -6.81 -5.13 -18.01
C ASP A 553 -6.32 -6.25 -17.11
N TRP A 554 -5.57 -5.88 -16.07
CA TRP A 554 -4.84 -6.83 -15.21
C TRP A 554 -5.42 -7.01 -13.80
N ILE A 555 -6.58 -6.41 -13.46
CA ILE A 555 -7.21 -6.74 -12.17
C ILE A 555 -7.68 -8.17 -12.15
N TYR A 556 -7.66 -8.75 -10.94
CA TYR A 556 -8.15 -10.10 -10.66
C TYR A 556 -7.60 -11.12 -11.67
N PRO A 557 -6.25 -11.26 -11.78
CA PRO A 557 -5.66 -12.10 -12.81
C PRO A 557 -6.11 -13.55 -12.64
N ARG A 558 -6.63 -14.14 -13.72
CA ARG A 558 -7.01 -15.55 -13.73
C ARG A 558 -5.77 -16.42 -13.60
N ARG A 559 -5.93 -17.60 -12.99
CA ARG A 559 -4.88 -18.62 -13.03
C ARG A 559 -4.59 -18.99 -14.49
N PRO A 560 -3.33 -18.91 -14.95
CA PRO A 560 -2.96 -19.34 -16.30
C PRO A 560 -3.33 -20.80 -16.54
N GLU A 561 -3.66 -21.16 -17.77
CA GLU A 561 -3.86 -22.57 -18.14
C GLU A 561 -2.51 -23.30 -18.19
N GLU A 562 -2.48 -24.55 -17.75
CA GLU A 562 -1.29 -25.39 -17.87
C GLU A 562 -1.18 -25.83 -19.34
N ARG A 563 -0.09 -25.43 -20.00
CA ARG A 563 0.19 -25.80 -21.40
C ARG A 563 1.23 -26.92 -21.39
N ASP A 564 0.93 -28.01 -22.11
CA ASP A 564 1.79 -29.19 -22.26
C ASP A 564 3.12 -28.91 -22.98
#